data_AF-A0A1E3H594-F1
#
_entry.id   AF-A0A1E3H594-F1
#
_cell.length_a   1.000
_cell.length_b   1.000
_cell.length_c   1.000
_cell.angle_alpha   90.00
_cell.angle_beta   90.00
_cell.angle_gamma   90.00
#
_symmetry.space_group_name_H-M   'P 1'
#
loop_
_entity.id
_entity.type
_entity.pdbx_description
1 polymer ?
#
loop_
_entity_poly.entity_id
_entity_poly.type
_entity_poly.pdbx_seq_one_letter_code
_entity_poly.pdbx_strand_id
1 'polypeptide(L)' 'MTEAFTSEDAGYIAHALGVVARARGMAQIANETGLSREQLYRSFSADGNPTLKTTIAVMKALGIELTATAHGRQTPPA' A
#
# COMPACT_ATOMS: atom_id res chain seq x y z
N MET A 1 4.67 8.23 -5.98
CA MET A 1 4.65 7.15 -4.97
C MET A 1 5.56 7.47 -3.80
N THR A 2 6.81 7.91 -4.03
CA THR A 2 7.71 8.39 -2.97
C THR A 2 7.07 9.43 -2.06
N GLU A 3 6.43 10.46 -2.62
CA GLU A 3 5.74 11.51 -1.84
C GLU A 3 4.67 10.97 -0.89
N ALA A 4 3.95 9.92 -1.30
CA ALA A 4 2.93 9.31 -0.46
C ALA A 4 3.54 8.61 0.78
N PHE A 5 4.69 7.95 0.62
CA PHE A 5 5.38 7.36 1.77
C PHE A 5 6.08 8.42 2.63
N THR A 6 6.56 9.52 2.04
CA THR A 6 7.15 10.65 2.77
C THR A 6 6.12 11.39 3.64
N SER A 7 4.84 11.40 3.25
CA SER A 7 3.81 12.13 4.01
C SER A 7 3.40 11.46 5.32
N GLU A 8 3.79 10.19 5.53
CA GLU A 8 3.35 9.35 6.67
C GLU A 8 1.82 9.25 6.82
N ASP A 9 1.06 9.58 5.77
CA ASP A 9 -0.40 9.56 5.74
C ASP A 9 -0.91 8.24 5.16
N ALA A 10 -1.55 7.44 6.01
CA ALA A 10 -2.04 6.12 5.62
C ALA A 10 -3.07 6.16 4.48
N GLY A 11 -3.96 7.17 4.47
CA GLY A 11 -4.98 7.34 3.43
C GLY A 11 -4.34 7.70 2.09
N TYR A 12 -3.36 8.60 2.09
CA TYR A 12 -2.65 8.98 0.88
C TYR A 12 -1.81 7.82 0.31
N ILE A 13 -1.15 7.03 1.17
CA ILE A 13 -0.43 5.81 0.77
C ILE A 13 -1.40 4.80 0.13
N ALA A 14 -2.54 4.54 0.78
CA ALA A 14 -3.55 3.64 0.25
C ALA A 14 -4.10 4.14 -1.10
N HIS A 15 -4.40 5.42 -1.21
CA HIS A 15 -4.88 6.01 -2.45
C HIS A 15 -3.85 5.86 -3.59
N ALA A 16 -2.57 6.17 -3.32
CA ALA A 16 -1.49 6.06 -4.29
C ALA A 16 -1.31 4.61 -4.79
N LEU A 17 -1.36 3.64 -3.87
CA LEU A 17 -1.36 2.20 -4.22
C LEU A 17 -2.57 1.85 -5.10
N GLY A 18 -3.74 2.41 -4.80
CA GLY A 18 -4.94 2.24 -5.60
C GLY A 18 -4.81 2.77 -7.02
N VAL A 19 -4.19 3.93 -7.21
CA VAL A 19 -3.92 4.50 -8.55
C VAL A 19 -3.04 3.55 -9.36
N VAL A 20 -1.95 3.05 -8.78
CA VAL A 20 -1.04 2.09 -9.45
C VAL A 20 -1.75 0.76 -9.74
N ALA A 21 -2.54 0.24 -8.79
CA ALA A 21 -3.33 -0.98 -8.99
C ALA A 21 -4.36 -0.86 -10.12
N ARG A 22 -5.02 0.31 -10.26
CA ARG A 22 -5.93 0.57 -11.39
C ARG A 22 -5.18 0.59 -12.71
N ALA A 23 -4.02 1.24 -12.76
CA ALA A 23 -3.19 1.31 -13.96
C ALA A 23 -2.67 -0.06 -14.42
N ARG A 24 -2.30 -0.95 -13.49
CA ARG A 24 -1.90 -2.34 -13.80
C ARG A 24 -3.08 -3.22 -14.20
N GLY A 25 -4.27 -2.95 -13.65
CA GLY A 25 -5.51 -3.65 -13.99
C GLY A 25 -6.10 -4.42 -12.82
N MET A 26 -7.25 -3.97 -12.32
CA MET A 26 -7.88 -4.52 -11.12
C MET A 26 -8.27 -6.00 -11.22
N ALA A 27 -8.57 -6.51 -12.41
CA ALA A 27 -8.86 -7.93 -12.61
C ALA A 27 -7.62 -8.81 -12.37
N GLN A 28 -6.45 -8.36 -12.84
CA GLN A 28 -5.19 -9.05 -12.61
C GLN A 28 -4.83 -9.02 -11.12
N ILE A 29 -4.92 -7.86 -10.46
CA ILE A 29 -4.63 -7.75 -9.03
C ILE A 29 -5.57 -8.62 -8.20
N ALA A 30 -6.86 -8.66 -8.54
CA ALA A 30 -7.83 -9.54 -7.87
C ALA A 30 -7.42 -11.01 -7.95
N ASN A 31 -7.02 -11.48 -9.13
CA ASN A 31 -6.57 -12.86 -9.34
C ASN A 31 -5.27 -13.16 -8.57
N GLU A 32 -4.29 -12.26 -8.59
CA GLU A 32 -3.00 -12.45 -7.89
C GLU A 32 -3.14 -12.41 -6.37
N THR A 33 -4.07 -11.61 -5.84
CA THR A 33 -4.24 -11.40 -4.39
C THR A 33 -5.33 -12.28 -3.76
N GLY A 34 -6.22 -12.87 -4.56
CA GLY A 34 -7.41 -13.57 -4.08
C GLY A 34 -8.51 -12.64 -3.54
N LEU A 35 -8.39 -11.33 -3.75
CA LEU A 35 -9.36 -10.34 -3.31
C LEU A 35 -10.39 -10.06 -4.42
N SER A 36 -11.61 -9.68 -4.04
CA SER A 36 -12.58 -9.24 -5.06
C SER A 36 -12.22 -7.86 -5.61
N ARG A 37 -12.57 -7.60 -6.88
CA ARG A 37 -12.41 -6.25 -7.48
C ARG A 37 -13.13 -5.17 -6.67
N GLU A 38 -14.31 -5.48 -6.14
CA GLU A 38 -15.07 -4.56 -5.29
C GLU A 38 -14.30 -4.22 -4.01
N GLN A 39 -13.72 -5.23 -3.35
CA GLN A 39 -12.89 -5.01 -2.18
C GLN A 39 -11.67 -4.15 -2.53
N LEU A 40 -10.99 -4.41 -3.64
CA LEU A 40 -9.86 -3.59 -4.08
C LEU A 40 -10.26 -2.13 -4.32
N TYR A 41 -11.40 -1.89 -4.98
CA TYR A 41 -11.89 -0.53 -5.22
C TYR A 41 -12.23 0.20 -3.92
N ARG A 42 -12.87 -0.49 -2.96
CA ARG A 42 -13.25 0.09 -1.67
C ARG A 42 -12.04 0.34 -0.77
N SER A 43 -11.13 -0.62 -0.72
CA SER A 43 -9.95 -0.56 0.15
C SER A 43 -8.93 0.48 -0.31
N PHE A 44 -8.82 0.76 -1.62
CA PHE A 44 -7.85 1.71 -2.16
C PHE A 44 -8.52 2.89 -2.91
N SER A 45 -9.72 3.29 -2.48
CA SER A 45 -10.34 4.57 -2.86
C SER A 45 -9.69 5.74 -2.13
N ALA A 46 -10.16 6.98 -2.36
CA ALA A 46 -9.70 8.15 -1.62
C ALA A 46 -9.98 8.03 -0.10
N ASP A 47 -11.13 7.47 0.25
CA ASP A 47 -11.57 7.25 1.66
C ASP A 47 -11.38 5.79 2.11
N GLY A 48 -10.56 5.03 1.38
CA GLY A 48 -10.34 3.61 1.63
C GLY A 48 -9.47 3.40 2.87
N ASN A 49 -9.72 2.28 3.58
CA ASN A 49 -8.88 1.86 4.70
C ASN A 49 -8.49 0.38 4.54
N PRO A 50 -7.45 0.08 3.75
CA PRO A 50 -6.99 -1.29 3.56
C PRO A 50 -6.36 -1.79 4.86
N THR A 51 -6.64 -3.05 5.22
CA THR A 51 -5.86 -3.69 6.30
C THR A 51 -4.40 -3.86 5.88
N LEU A 52 -3.48 -3.93 6.85
CA LEU A 52 -2.06 -4.17 6.56
C LEU A 52 -1.84 -5.43 5.70
N LYS A 53 -2.62 -6.50 5.95
CA LYS A 53 -2.61 -7.73 5.13
C LYS A 53 -2.95 -7.45 3.67
N THR A 54 -4.01 -6.68 3.44
CA THR A 54 -4.45 -6.27 2.09
C THR A 54 -3.41 -5.40 1.40
N THR A 55 -2.84 -4.42 2.12
CA THR A 55 -1.80 -3.54 1.60
C THR A 55 -0.58 -4.33 1.16
N ILE A 56 -0.06 -5.22 2.00
CA ILE A 56 1.11 -6.06 1.66
C ILE A 56 0.82 -6.98 0.48
N ALA A 57 -0.38 -7.58 0.42
CA ALA A 57 -0.76 -8.44 -0.70
C ALA A 57 -0.79 -7.67 -2.04
N VAL A 58 -1.36 -6.47 -2.05
CA VAL A 58 -1.39 -5.62 -3.24
C VAL A 58 -0.01 -5.10 -3.60
N MET A 59 0.82 -4.68 -2.63
CA MET A 59 2.21 -4.31 -2.90
C MET A 59 2.97 -5.45 -3.58
N LYS A 60 2.85 -6.68 -3.08
CA LYS A 60 3.48 -7.86 -3.70
C LYS A 60 2.99 -8.11 -5.12
N ALA A 61 1.68 -8.04 -5.34
CA ALA A 61 1.11 -8.16 -6.68
C ALA A 61 1.74 -7.10 -7.62
N LEU A 62 1.82 -5.85 -7.17
CA LEU A 62 2.44 -4.75 -7.90
C LEU A 62 3.97 -4.86 -8.09
N GLY A 63 4.63 -5.89 -7.55
CA GLY A 63 6.08 -6.04 -7.60
C GLY A 63 6.83 -5.08 -6.66
N ILE A 64 6.18 -4.64 -5.59
CA ILE A 64 6.71 -3.70 -4.60
C ILE A 64 7.09 -4.46 -3.33
N GLU A 65 8.31 -4.26 -2.87
CA GLU A 65 8.83 -4.80 -1.61
C GLU A 65 8.67 -3.79 -0.47
N LEU A 66 8.32 -4.29 0.73
CA LEU A 66 8.28 -3.49 1.96
C LEU A 66 9.51 -3.81 2.79
N THR A 67 10.34 -2.79 3.04
CA THR A 67 11.55 -2.92 3.87
C THR A 67 11.39 -2.09 5.14
N ALA A 68 11.70 -2.68 6.29
CA ALA A 68 11.80 -1.95 7.54
C ALA A 68 13.25 -1.53 7.78
N THR A 69 13.46 -0.25 8.10
CA THR A 69 14.75 0.25 8.58
C THR A 69 14.56 0.81 9.97
N ALA A 70 15.54 0.61 10.85
CA ALA A 70 15.50 1.23 12.16
C ALA A 70 15.62 2.74 11.96
N HIS A 71 14.62 3.51 12.41
CA HIS A 71 14.83 4.93 12.65
C HIS A 71 15.95 5.03 13.68
N GLY A 72 17.07 5.65 13.29
CA GLY A 72 18.32 5.63 14.06
C GLY A 72 18.04 5.79 15.54
N ARG A 73 18.41 4.77 16.32
CA ARG A 73 18.37 4.84 17.78
C ARG A 73 19.34 5.95 18.15
N GLN A 74 18.85 7.14 18.44
CA GLN A 74 19.66 8.17 19.08
C GLN A 74 20.03 7.60 20.45
N THR A 75 21.25 7.08 20.58
CA THR A 75 21.81 6.74 21.88
C THR A 75 21.79 8.02 22.71
N PRO A 76 21.08 8.06 23.85
CA PRO A 76 21.16 9.23 24.73
C PRO A 76 22.63 9.46 25.10
N PRO A 77 23.15 10.69 25.09
CA PRO A 77 24.48 10.96 25.63
C PRO A 77 24.52 10.53 27.11
N ALA A 78 25.61 9.87 27.48
CA ALA A 78 25.88 9.37 28.83
C ALA A 78 25.98 10.50 29.87
#